data_AF-A0A4Y9YLW3-F1
#
_entry.id   AF-A0A4Y9YLW3-F1
#
_cell.length_a   1.000
_cell.length_b   1.000
_cell.length_c   1.000
_cell.angle_alpha   90.00
_cell.angle_beta   90.00
_cell.angle_gamma   90.00
#
_symmetry.space_group_name_H-M   'P 1'
#
loop_
_entity.id
_entity.type
_entity.pdbx_description
1 polymer ?
#
loop_
_entity_poly.entity_id
_entity_poly.type
_entity_poly.pdbx_seq_one_letter_code
_entity_poly.pdbx_strand_id
1 'polypeptide(L)'
;MLTSLFSHRSLVHVITSSMLVAAFGSATAHHLFEAQSEGADNLREATPKWHFLAFFISAGVFANLVSHVAYSRITYPRLVARLRSLPPTTPGGTSATTPRSFLAQVFRPKQALSAQPSDNVPPGFGASGVVYATLAFAALAYPDTVLAMQIPPTFPLPIQYAVGSLLVLDVIGIWRAWRRFNHWAHLGGAAFGAFYWAYGPQAWEFFREAALGGLPPSLTILPGPKDTSEQPDSA
;
A
#
# COMPACT_ATOMS: atom_id res chain seq x y z
N MET A 1 -7.59 5.21 12.92
CA MET A 1 -6.92 4.85 11.65
C MET A 1 -5.47 5.35 11.62
N LEU A 2 -5.19 6.59 12.03
CA LEU A 2 -3.81 7.12 12.05
C LEU A 2 -2.90 6.41 13.07
N THR A 3 -3.35 6.21 14.30
CA THR A 3 -2.55 5.56 15.36
C THR A 3 -2.17 4.12 15.03
N SER A 4 -2.99 3.41 14.24
CA SER A 4 -2.71 2.05 13.78
C SER A 4 -1.63 1.97 12.68
N LEU A 5 -1.22 3.10 12.07
CA LEU A 5 -0.07 3.13 11.17
C LEU A 5 1.24 2.87 11.92
N PHE A 6 1.31 3.35 13.17
CA PHE A 6 2.49 3.25 14.02
C PHE A 6 2.43 2.07 15.01
N SER A 7 1.32 1.31 15.00
CA SER A 7 1.19 0.11 15.83
C SER A 7 1.87 -1.08 15.14
N HIS A 8 2.81 -1.71 15.82
CA HIS A 8 3.60 -2.81 15.28
C HIS A 8 3.67 -3.97 16.25
N ARG A 9 3.52 -5.20 15.74
CA ARG A 9 3.49 -6.42 16.55
C ARG A 9 4.86 -7.11 16.69
N SER A 10 5.80 -6.79 15.80
CA SER A 10 7.12 -7.42 15.74
C SER A 10 8.16 -6.41 15.32
N LEU A 11 9.31 -6.41 16.00
CA LEU A 11 10.46 -5.57 15.65
C LEU A 11 10.92 -5.79 14.20
N VAL A 12 10.92 -7.04 13.74
CA VAL A 12 11.30 -7.39 12.35
C VAL A 12 10.36 -6.70 11.36
N HIS A 13 9.06 -6.67 11.64
CA HIS A 13 8.08 -6.00 10.77
C HIS A 13 8.35 -4.48 10.67
N VAL A 14 8.74 -3.84 11.79
CA VAL A 14 9.10 -2.42 11.80
C VAL A 14 10.35 -2.19 10.97
N ILE A 15 11.40 -2.95 11.23
CA ILE A 15 12.69 -2.79 10.55
C ILE A 15 12.50 -2.98 9.05
N THR A 16 11.86 -4.07 8.62
CA THR A 16 11.62 -4.34 7.20
C THR A 16 10.74 -3.26 6.56
N SER A 17 9.65 -2.84 7.21
CA SER A 17 8.78 -1.78 6.66
C SER A 17 9.51 -0.45 6.54
N SER A 18 10.27 -0.06 7.56
CA SER A 18 11.07 1.16 7.56
C SER A 18 12.18 1.12 6.51
N MET A 19 12.87 -0.02 6.35
CA MET A 19 13.89 -0.19 5.29
C MET A 19 13.27 -0.08 3.89
N LEU A 20 12.11 -0.70 3.67
CA LEU A 20 11.42 -0.64 2.37
C LEU A 20 10.90 0.77 2.08
N VAL A 21 10.32 1.46 3.08
CA VAL A 21 9.94 2.86 2.94
C VAL A 21 11.16 3.74 2.69
N ALA A 22 12.29 3.50 3.35
CA ALA A 22 13.52 4.25 3.08
C ALA A 22 14.01 4.03 1.64
N ALA A 23 14.00 2.78 1.15
CA ALA A 23 14.45 2.45 -0.19
C ALA A 23 13.53 3.05 -1.28
N PHE A 24 12.24 2.77 -1.22
CA PHE A 24 11.29 3.15 -2.27
C PHE A 24 10.66 4.54 -2.04
N GLY A 25 10.57 4.97 -0.79
CA GLY A 25 10.09 6.31 -0.45
C GLY A 25 11.05 7.40 -0.88
N SER A 26 12.36 7.15 -0.88
CA SER A 26 13.35 8.07 -1.46
C SER A 26 13.09 8.28 -2.95
N ALA A 27 12.91 7.19 -3.72
CA ALA A 27 12.57 7.28 -5.15
C ALA A 27 11.24 8.02 -5.38
N THR A 28 10.22 7.74 -4.55
CA THR A 28 8.94 8.45 -4.60
C THR A 28 9.12 9.95 -4.34
N ALA A 29 9.84 10.32 -3.27
CA ALA A 29 10.09 11.71 -2.91
C ALA A 29 10.90 12.45 -3.99
N HIS A 30 11.85 11.76 -4.64
CA HIS A 30 12.62 12.32 -5.74
C HIS A 30 11.72 12.63 -6.94
N HIS A 31 10.89 11.68 -7.38
CA HIS A 31 9.96 11.92 -8.49
C HIS A 31 8.95 13.03 -8.15
N LEU A 32 8.42 13.08 -6.92
CA LEU A 32 7.51 14.15 -6.50
C LEU A 32 8.22 15.52 -6.50
N PHE A 33 9.50 15.57 -6.14
CA PHE A 33 10.30 16.79 -6.19
C PHE A 33 10.53 17.25 -7.63
N GLU A 34 10.88 16.32 -8.52
CA GLU A 34 11.10 16.57 -9.94
C GLU A 34 9.83 17.10 -10.61
N ALA A 35 8.69 16.42 -10.39
CA ALA A 35 7.38 16.84 -10.88
C ALA A 35 6.98 18.25 -10.41
N GLN A 36 7.38 18.65 -9.20
CA GLN A 36 7.17 20.02 -8.73
C GLN A 36 8.14 21.03 -9.36
N SER A 37 9.37 20.63 -9.63
CA SER A 37 10.37 21.52 -10.23
C SER A 37 10.08 21.84 -11.70
N GLU A 38 9.47 20.88 -12.40
CA GLU A 38 9.04 20.98 -13.80
C GLU A 38 7.65 21.60 -13.96
N GLY A 39 6.89 21.73 -12.88
CA GLY A 39 5.57 22.36 -12.87
C GLY A 39 5.65 23.81 -13.37
N ALA A 40 4.66 24.20 -14.19
CA ALA A 40 4.51 25.58 -14.66
C ALA A 40 4.11 26.57 -13.54
N ASP A 41 3.74 26.03 -12.37
CA ASP A 41 3.26 26.78 -11.22
C ASP A 41 4.43 27.34 -10.40
N ASN A 42 4.34 28.60 -9.99
CA ASN A 42 5.44 29.34 -9.34
C ASN A 42 5.67 28.94 -7.86
N LEU A 43 4.99 27.90 -7.39
CA LEU A 43 5.02 27.40 -6.01
C LEU A 43 6.12 26.35 -5.81
N ARG A 44 7.37 26.71 -6.10
CA ARG A 44 8.51 25.79 -5.91
C ARG A 44 8.76 25.51 -4.43
N GLU A 45 8.95 24.24 -4.09
CA GLU A 45 9.34 23.83 -2.75
C GLU A 45 10.86 23.66 -2.66
N ALA A 46 11.44 24.10 -1.54
CA ALA A 46 12.86 23.87 -1.26
C ALA A 46 13.14 22.42 -0.80
N THR A 47 12.10 21.65 -0.45
CA THR A 47 12.25 20.29 0.08
C THR A 47 11.00 19.45 -0.17
N PRO A 48 11.13 18.20 -0.66
CA PRO A 48 9.98 17.32 -0.93
C PRO A 48 9.39 16.67 0.32
N LYS A 49 9.94 16.97 1.51
CA LYS A 49 9.58 16.26 2.76
C LYS A 49 8.11 16.36 3.11
N TRP A 50 7.48 17.51 2.84
CA TRP A 50 6.09 17.77 3.22
C TRP A 50 5.11 17.08 2.27
N HIS A 51 5.38 17.17 0.97
CA HIS A 51 4.63 16.44 -0.04
C HIS A 51 4.72 14.92 0.20
N PHE A 52 5.93 14.40 0.44
CA PHE A 52 6.10 12.97 0.75
C PHE A 52 5.41 12.56 2.05
N LEU A 53 5.43 13.41 3.10
CA LEU A 53 4.72 13.13 4.34
C LEU A 53 3.20 13.08 4.13
N ALA A 54 2.65 13.99 3.33
CA ALA A 54 1.24 14.00 2.98
C ALA A 54 0.84 12.74 2.21
N PHE A 55 1.66 12.34 1.23
CA PHE A 55 1.52 11.04 0.55
C PHE A 55 1.55 9.87 1.55
N PHE A 56 2.54 9.82 2.44
CA PHE A 56 2.72 8.74 3.42
C PHE A 56 1.49 8.58 4.31
N ILE A 57 0.98 9.69 4.87
CA ILE A 57 -0.16 9.67 5.79
C ILE A 57 -1.45 9.30 5.03
N SER A 58 -1.69 9.92 3.86
CA SER A 58 -2.90 9.67 3.07
C SER A 58 -2.95 8.23 2.56
N ALA A 59 -1.84 7.70 2.04
CA ALA A 59 -1.71 6.31 1.60
C ALA A 59 -1.99 5.34 2.76
N GLY A 60 -1.41 5.62 3.93
CA GLY A 60 -1.58 4.78 5.10
C GLY A 60 -3.03 4.74 5.63
N VAL A 61 -3.67 5.91 5.70
CA VAL A 61 -5.08 6.02 6.11
C VAL A 61 -5.99 5.34 5.09
N PHE A 62 -5.76 5.55 3.79
CA PHE A 62 -6.55 4.96 2.72
C PHE A 62 -6.44 3.43 2.72
N ALA A 63 -5.22 2.88 2.77
CA ALA A 63 -5.00 1.44 2.83
C ALA A 63 -5.70 0.78 4.03
N ASN A 64 -5.66 1.43 5.19
CA ASN A 64 -6.32 0.94 6.39
C ASN A 64 -7.86 1.02 6.28
N LEU A 65 -8.39 2.07 5.65
CA LEU A 65 -9.81 2.20 5.35
C LEU A 65 -10.29 1.08 4.41
N VAL A 66 -9.57 0.82 3.31
CA VAL A 66 -9.88 -0.26 2.37
C VAL A 66 -9.92 -1.61 3.09
N SER A 67 -8.92 -1.88 3.94
CA SER A 67 -8.89 -3.10 4.74
C SER A 67 -10.11 -3.23 5.66
N HIS A 68 -10.48 -2.16 6.36
CA HIS A 68 -11.62 -2.15 7.27
C HIS A 68 -12.95 -2.37 6.53
N VAL A 69 -13.13 -1.69 5.39
CA VAL A 69 -14.32 -1.85 4.54
C VAL A 69 -14.38 -3.26 3.97
N ALA A 70 -13.29 -3.79 3.44
CA ALA A 70 -13.25 -5.15 2.91
C ALA A 70 -13.51 -6.21 3.98
N TYR A 71 -12.96 -6.04 5.18
CA TYR A 71 -13.19 -6.98 6.26
C TYR A 71 -14.64 -6.97 6.73
N SER A 72 -15.22 -5.77 6.92
CA SER A 72 -16.60 -5.62 7.37
C SER A 72 -17.65 -6.04 6.33
N ARG A 73 -17.41 -5.78 5.03
CA ARG A 73 -18.39 -6.03 3.98
C ARG A 73 -18.23 -7.38 3.27
N ILE A 74 -17.02 -7.91 3.18
CA ILE A 74 -16.73 -9.12 2.38
C ILE A 74 -16.40 -10.29 3.30
N THR A 75 -15.43 -10.11 4.18
CA THR A 75 -14.88 -11.22 4.97
C THR A 75 -15.84 -11.63 6.09
N TYR A 76 -16.37 -10.66 6.85
CA TYR A 76 -17.23 -10.91 7.99
C TYR A 76 -18.52 -11.68 7.63
N PRO A 77 -19.30 -11.29 6.59
CA PRO A 77 -20.50 -12.04 6.20
C PRO A 77 -20.19 -13.47 5.73
N ARG A 78 -19.07 -13.67 5.02
CA ARG A 78 -18.63 -15.00 4.57
C ARG A 78 -18.27 -15.91 5.74
N LEU A 79 -17.66 -15.36 6.79
CA LEU A 79 -17.37 -16.10 8.02
C LEU A 79 -18.66 -16.48 8.76
N VAL A 80 -19.60 -15.55 8.90
CA VAL A 80 -20.91 -15.82 9.54
C VAL A 80 -21.70 -16.87 8.75
N ALA A 81 -21.73 -16.79 7.42
CA ALA A 81 -22.39 -17.79 6.58
C ALA A 81 -21.78 -19.19 6.77
N ARG A 82 -20.44 -19.29 6.84
CA ARG A 82 -19.75 -20.55 7.12
C ARG A 82 -20.06 -21.11 8.51
N LEU A 83 -20.11 -20.25 9.53
CA LEU A 83 -20.48 -20.64 10.89
C LEU A 83 -21.93 -21.12 10.97
N ARG A 84 -22.86 -20.48 10.24
CA ARG A 84 -24.26 -20.92 10.18
C ARG A 84 -24.45 -22.24 9.42
N SER A 85 -23.57 -22.55 8.48
CA SER A 85 -23.60 -23.80 7.71
C SER A 85 -22.96 -24.99 8.45
N LEU A 86 -22.30 -24.76 9.60
CA LEU A 86 -21.75 -25.83 10.42
C LEU A 86 -22.91 -26.57 11.12
N PRO A 87 -22.96 -27.92 11.04
CA PRO A 87 -23.97 -28.70 11.76
C PRO A 87 -23.91 -28.40 13.26
N PRO A 88 -25.04 -28.41 13.98
CA PRO A 88 -25.05 -28.23 15.43
C PRO A 88 -24.11 -29.28 16.06
N THR A 89 -23.09 -28.84 16.77
CA THR A 89 -22.36 -29.72 17.69
C THR A 89 -23.29 -30.05 18.84
N THR A 90 -23.97 -31.19 18.75
CA THR A 90 -24.78 -31.73 19.84
C THR A 90 -23.90 -31.89 21.08
N PRO A 91 -24.16 -31.16 22.19
CA PRO A 91 -23.49 -31.40 23.45
C PRO A 91 -24.09 -32.69 24.03
N GLY A 92 -23.28 -33.74 24.16
CA GLY A 92 -23.70 -34.98 24.82
C GLY A 92 -24.40 -35.99 23.92
N GLY A 93 -23.61 -36.83 23.25
CA GLY A 93 -24.06 -38.12 22.74
C GLY A 93 -23.10 -39.17 23.30
N THR A 94 -23.59 -39.99 24.22
CA THR A 94 -22.91 -41.15 24.78
C THR A 94 -22.20 -41.97 23.70
N SER A 95 -21.02 -42.46 24.05
CA SER A 95 -20.20 -43.39 23.27
C SER A 95 -21.04 -44.47 22.59
N ALA A 96 -21.33 -44.29 21.31
CA ALA A 96 -21.78 -45.35 20.43
C ALA A 96 -20.63 -45.66 19.48
N THR A 97 -19.97 -46.78 19.76
CA THR A 97 -18.83 -47.34 19.05
C THR A 97 -19.24 -47.78 17.65
N THR A 98 -19.37 -46.84 16.71
CA THR A 98 -19.34 -47.16 15.28
C THR A 98 -17.87 -47.21 14.87
N PRO A 99 -17.36 -48.30 14.26
CA PRO A 99 -15.99 -48.36 13.79
C PRO A 99 -15.86 -47.40 12.60
N ARG A 100 -15.58 -46.13 12.89
CA ARG A 100 -15.19 -45.14 11.89
C ARG A 100 -13.87 -45.63 11.31
N SER A 101 -13.94 -46.09 10.07
CA SER A 101 -12.82 -46.57 9.26
C SER A 101 -11.56 -45.74 9.49
N PHE A 102 -10.47 -46.40 9.90
CA PHE A 102 -9.16 -45.81 10.14
C PHE A 102 -8.63 -45.03 8.92
N LEU A 103 -9.08 -45.38 7.71
CA LEU A 103 -8.77 -44.65 6.47
C LEU A 103 -9.43 -43.26 6.41
N ALA A 104 -10.61 -43.08 7.01
CA ALA A 104 -11.29 -41.78 7.07
C ALA A 104 -10.62 -40.81 8.07
N GLN A 105 -9.84 -41.34 9.03
CA GLN A 105 -9.07 -40.54 9.97
C GLN A 105 -7.79 -39.97 9.33
N VAL A 106 -7.16 -40.73 8.42
CA VAL A 106 -5.91 -40.33 7.75
C VAL A 106 -6.14 -39.21 6.73
N PHE A 107 -7.29 -39.20 6.05
CA PHE A 107 -7.64 -38.18 5.06
C PHE A 107 -8.52 -37.05 5.62
N ARG A 108 -8.71 -36.97 6.93
CA ARG A 108 -9.45 -35.85 7.53
C ARG A 108 -8.60 -34.58 7.36
N PRO A 109 -9.03 -33.59 6.57
CA PRO A 109 -8.35 -32.30 6.57
C PRO A 109 -8.38 -31.80 8.01
N LYS A 110 -7.22 -31.39 8.55
CA LYS A 110 -7.11 -30.82 9.91
C LYS A 110 -8.18 -29.73 10.07
N GLN A 111 -9.32 -30.09 10.65
CA GLN A 111 -10.26 -29.14 11.21
C GLN A 111 -9.49 -28.49 12.35
N ALA A 112 -9.05 -27.26 12.13
CA ALA A 112 -8.40 -26.44 13.13
C ALA A 112 -9.41 -26.19 14.27
N LEU A 113 -9.45 -27.11 15.23
CA LEU A 113 -10.18 -26.98 16.46
C LEU A 113 -9.30 -26.27 17.48
N SER A 114 -9.36 -24.94 17.46
CA SER A 114 -9.33 -24.13 18.67
C SER A 114 -9.92 -22.77 18.32
N ALA A 115 -11.25 -22.67 18.41
CA ALA A 115 -11.92 -21.39 18.58
C ALA A 115 -11.60 -20.88 20.00
N GLN A 116 -10.35 -20.46 20.20
CA GLN A 116 -10.09 -19.46 21.24
C GLN A 116 -10.76 -18.17 20.75
N PRO A 117 -11.56 -17.48 21.57
CA PRO A 117 -12.04 -16.14 21.28
C PRO A 117 -10.84 -15.21 21.40
N SER A 118 -9.92 -15.31 20.45
CA SER A 118 -8.99 -14.23 20.24
C SER A 118 -9.78 -13.14 19.55
N ASP A 119 -9.88 -11.99 20.20
CA ASP A 119 -10.27 -10.68 19.67
C ASP A 119 -9.36 -10.24 18.50
N ASN A 120 -9.14 -11.13 17.54
CA ASN A 120 -8.24 -10.99 16.41
C ASN A 120 -9.06 -10.60 15.17
N VAL A 121 -9.76 -9.47 15.25
CA VAL A 121 -9.71 -8.54 14.11
C VAL A 121 -8.28 -8.04 14.18
N PRO A 122 -7.33 -8.42 13.29
CA PRO A 122 -5.94 -7.99 13.46
C PRO A 122 -5.88 -6.46 13.44
N PRO A 123 -5.71 -5.77 14.58
CA PRO A 123 -5.67 -4.33 14.60
C PRO A 123 -4.19 -3.96 14.44
N GLY A 124 -3.83 -3.27 13.35
CA GLY A 124 -2.51 -2.64 13.25
C GLY A 124 -1.51 -3.29 12.27
N PHE A 125 -1.80 -3.18 10.97
CA PHE A 125 -0.81 -3.36 9.90
C PHE A 125 -0.92 -2.22 8.87
N GLY A 126 -1.02 -0.97 9.33
CA GLY A 126 -1.14 0.18 8.43
C GLY A 126 0.15 0.46 7.63
N ALA A 127 1.32 0.19 8.22
CA ALA A 127 2.61 0.50 7.60
C ALA A 127 2.89 -0.30 6.33
N SER A 128 2.44 -1.56 6.23
CA SER A 128 2.63 -2.36 5.02
C SER A 128 1.82 -1.83 3.83
N GLY A 129 0.68 -1.18 4.07
CA GLY A 129 -0.06 -0.49 3.01
C GLY A 129 0.75 0.65 2.39
N VAL A 130 1.48 1.40 3.23
CA VAL A 130 2.36 2.48 2.75
C VAL A 130 3.53 1.92 1.96
N VAL A 131 4.11 0.80 2.38
CA VAL A 131 5.14 0.09 1.62
C VAL A 131 4.64 -0.28 0.22
N TYR A 132 3.41 -0.82 0.10
CA TYR A 132 2.83 -1.12 -1.21
C TYR A 132 2.56 0.14 -2.04
N ALA A 133 2.17 1.24 -1.39
CA ALA A 133 1.97 2.52 -2.07
C ALA A 133 3.28 3.08 -2.63
N THR A 134 4.36 3.16 -1.83
CA THR A 134 5.67 3.63 -2.28
C THR A 134 6.25 2.71 -3.36
N LEU A 135 6.08 1.40 -3.21
CA LEU A 135 6.58 0.42 -4.17
C LEU A 135 5.84 0.52 -5.52
N ALA A 136 4.52 0.60 -5.51
CA ALA A 136 3.72 0.76 -6.73
C ALA A 136 3.99 2.10 -7.42
N PHE A 137 4.11 3.19 -6.63
CA PHE A 137 4.50 4.49 -7.14
C PHE A 137 5.87 4.41 -7.82
N ALA A 138 6.89 3.89 -7.13
CA ALA A 138 8.25 3.79 -7.65
C ALA A 138 8.33 2.94 -8.92
N ALA A 139 7.55 1.85 -8.99
CA ALA A 139 7.47 1.02 -10.18
C ALA A 139 6.92 1.78 -11.39
N LEU A 140 5.93 2.66 -11.20
CA LEU A 140 5.36 3.47 -12.28
C LEU A 140 6.27 4.64 -12.66
N ALA A 141 6.91 5.28 -11.68
CA ALA A 141 7.85 6.36 -11.89
C ALA A 141 9.13 5.90 -12.61
N TYR A 142 9.63 4.71 -12.27
CA TYR A 142 10.90 4.18 -12.77
C TYR A 142 10.76 2.72 -13.23
N PRO A 143 10.06 2.46 -14.35
CA PRO A 143 9.69 1.12 -14.78
C PRO A 143 10.89 0.22 -15.14
N ASP A 144 11.99 0.83 -15.58
CA ASP A 144 13.23 0.12 -15.96
C ASP A 144 14.14 -0.18 -14.76
N THR A 145 13.70 0.14 -13.54
CA THR A 145 14.48 -0.14 -12.32
C THR A 145 14.61 -1.64 -12.10
N VAL A 146 15.84 -2.08 -11.90
CA VAL A 146 16.16 -3.46 -11.53
C VAL A 146 16.50 -3.51 -10.05
N LEU A 147 15.72 -4.27 -9.29
CA LEU A 147 15.97 -4.53 -7.89
C LEU A 147 17.00 -5.66 -7.77
N ALA A 148 18.16 -5.34 -7.22
CA ALA A 148 19.14 -6.31 -6.79
C ALA A 148 19.50 -6.02 -5.33
N MET A 149 19.29 -6.98 -4.44
CA MET A 149 19.81 -6.87 -3.08
C MET A 149 21.29 -7.24 -3.11
N GLN A 150 22.15 -6.34 -2.62
CA GLN A 150 23.56 -6.67 -2.41
C GLN A 150 23.74 -7.77 -1.34
N ILE A 151 22.79 -7.89 -0.39
CA ILE A 151 22.90 -8.81 0.77
C ILE A 151 21.52 -9.41 1.11
N PRO A 152 21.31 -10.74 0.97
CA PRO A 152 22.12 -11.68 0.19
C PRO A 152 22.04 -11.37 -1.32
N PRO A 153 23.05 -11.71 -2.14
CA PRO A 153 23.02 -11.44 -3.58
C PRO A 153 21.80 -12.10 -4.23
N THR A 154 20.86 -11.29 -4.71
CA THR A 154 19.73 -11.78 -5.49
C THR A 154 19.94 -11.52 -6.96
N PHE A 155 19.36 -12.36 -7.81
CA PHE A 155 19.29 -12.10 -9.23
C PHE A 155 18.61 -10.75 -9.50
N PRO A 156 19.06 -10.00 -10.53
CA PRO A 156 18.41 -8.76 -10.94
C PRO A 156 16.94 -9.04 -11.23
N LEU A 157 16.05 -8.44 -10.43
CA LEU A 157 14.61 -8.59 -10.56
C LEU A 157 14.02 -7.23 -10.99
N PRO A 158 13.49 -7.12 -12.22
CA PRO A 158 12.79 -5.91 -12.64
C PRO A 158 11.67 -5.55 -11.67
N ILE A 159 11.56 -4.27 -11.30
CA ILE A 159 10.63 -3.79 -10.29
C ILE A 159 9.18 -4.16 -10.63
N GLN A 160 8.82 -4.15 -11.92
CA GLN A 160 7.52 -4.55 -12.41
C GLN A 160 7.15 -5.99 -12.03
N TYR A 161 8.09 -6.93 -12.18
CA TYR A 161 7.87 -8.31 -11.77
C TYR A 161 7.78 -8.44 -10.25
N ALA A 162 8.55 -7.65 -9.50
CA ALA A 162 8.47 -7.64 -8.04
C ALA A 162 7.08 -7.17 -7.57
N VAL A 163 6.61 -6.02 -8.06
CA VAL A 163 5.28 -5.49 -7.73
C VAL A 163 4.18 -6.43 -8.21
N GLY A 164 4.23 -6.86 -9.46
CA GLY A 164 3.25 -7.78 -10.04
C GLY A 164 3.13 -9.09 -9.23
N SER A 165 4.26 -9.67 -8.84
CA SER A 165 4.27 -10.91 -8.03
C SER A 165 3.65 -10.71 -6.65
N LEU A 166 3.92 -9.57 -5.99
CA LEU A 166 3.33 -9.24 -4.70
C LEU A 166 1.80 -9.07 -4.79
N LEU A 167 1.32 -8.35 -5.81
CA LEU A 167 -0.12 -8.17 -6.04
C LEU A 167 -0.82 -9.49 -6.35
N VAL A 168 -0.20 -10.33 -7.19
CA VAL A 168 -0.71 -11.68 -7.48
C VAL A 168 -0.77 -12.52 -6.19
N LEU A 169 0.26 -12.46 -5.35
CA LEU A 169 0.29 -13.17 -4.07
C LEU A 169 -0.84 -12.69 -3.13
N ASP A 170 -1.13 -11.40 -3.09
CA ASP A 170 -2.25 -10.87 -2.31
C ASP A 170 -3.60 -11.35 -2.84
N VAL A 171 -3.79 -11.38 -4.16
CA VAL A 171 -5.01 -11.92 -4.78
C VAL A 171 -5.16 -13.41 -4.45
N ILE A 172 -4.09 -14.20 -4.55
CA ILE A 172 -4.08 -15.61 -4.15
C ILE A 172 -4.38 -15.74 -2.65
N GLY A 173 -3.80 -14.87 -1.82
CA GLY A 173 -4.02 -14.83 -0.38
C GLY A 173 -5.48 -14.57 -0.03
N ILE A 174 -6.13 -13.62 -0.71
CA ILE A 174 -7.57 -13.35 -0.57
C ILE A 174 -8.38 -14.56 -1.02
N TRP A 175 -8.08 -15.13 -2.18
CA TRP A 175 -8.79 -16.28 -2.74
C TRP A 175 -8.70 -17.52 -1.84
N ARG A 176 -7.51 -17.79 -1.27
CA ARG A 176 -7.25 -18.89 -0.33
C ARG A 176 -7.59 -18.55 1.13
N ALA A 177 -8.15 -17.36 1.38
CA ALA A 177 -8.52 -16.86 2.72
C ALA A 177 -7.37 -16.90 3.75
N TRP A 178 -6.15 -16.54 3.33
CA TRP A 178 -5.01 -16.39 4.22
C TRP A 178 -5.25 -15.23 5.20
N ARG A 179 -5.00 -15.49 6.50
CA ARG A 179 -5.19 -14.51 7.58
C ARG A 179 -3.88 -13.93 8.12
N ARG A 180 -2.73 -14.40 7.63
CA ARG A 180 -1.41 -13.96 8.13
C ARG A 180 -1.06 -12.55 7.67
N PHE A 181 -1.60 -12.10 6.54
CA PHE A 181 -1.32 -10.78 5.96
C PHE A 181 -2.60 -9.98 5.76
N ASN A 182 -2.47 -8.64 5.78
CA ASN A 182 -3.58 -7.74 5.47
C ASN A 182 -3.64 -7.46 3.96
N HIS A 183 -3.97 -8.48 3.19
CA HIS A 183 -3.99 -8.43 1.72
C HIS A 183 -4.80 -7.26 1.16
N TRP A 184 -5.91 -6.90 1.81
CA TRP A 184 -6.73 -5.75 1.41
C TRP A 184 -6.03 -4.41 1.61
N ALA A 185 -5.25 -4.26 2.69
CA ALA A 185 -4.44 -3.05 2.89
C ALA A 185 -3.31 -2.95 1.86
N HIS A 186 -2.69 -4.07 1.49
CA HIS A 186 -1.64 -4.09 0.47
C HIS A 186 -2.17 -3.66 -0.90
N LEU A 187 -3.28 -4.26 -1.36
CA LEU A 187 -3.92 -3.89 -2.62
C LEU A 187 -4.43 -2.45 -2.59
N GLY A 188 -5.03 -2.01 -1.48
CA GLY A 188 -5.48 -0.63 -1.31
C GLY A 188 -4.31 0.36 -1.35
N GLY A 189 -3.19 0.02 -0.73
CA GLY A 189 -1.95 0.79 -0.76
C GLY A 189 -1.38 0.90 -2.17
N ALA A 190 -1.24 -0.22 -2.90
CA ALA A 190 -0.74 -0.20 -4.27
C ALA A 190 -1.64 0.60 -5.22
N ALA A 191 -2.96 0.43 -5.10
CA ALA A 191 -3.92 1.22 -5.87
C ALA A 191 -3.79 2.72 -5.57
N PHE A 192 -3.63 3.10 -4.29
CA PHE A 192 -3.40 4.48 -3.90
C PHE A 192 -2.07 5.01 -4.41
N GLY A 193 -1.00 4.22 -4.36
CA GLY A 193 0.31 4.58 -4.92
C GLY A 193 0.23 4.88 -6.41
N ALA A 194 -0.46 4.03 -7.18
CA ALA A 194 -0.69 4.25 -8.60
C ALA A 194 -1.54 5.50 -8.88
N PHE A 195 -2.60 5.71 -8.09
CA PHE A 195 -3.42 6.92 -8.17
C PHE A 195 -2.59 8.18 -7.86
N TYR A 196 -1.77 8.16 -6.82
CA TYR A 196 -0.97 9.31 -6.41
C TYR A 196 0.18 9.59 -7.38
N TRP A 197 0.71 8.57 -8.07
CA TRP A 197 1.65 8.80 -9.17
C TRP A 197 1.01 9.61 -10.31
N ALA A 198 -0.25 9.31 -10.66
CA ALA A 198 -0.94 9.99 -11.74
C ALA A 198 -1.48 11.39 -11.37
N TYR A 199 -1.97 11.57 -10.14
CA TYR A 199 -2.73 12.77 -9.73
C TYR A 199 -2.17 13.49 -8.49
N GLY A 200 -1.19 12.90 -7.82
CA GLY A 200 -0.66 13.38 -6.54
C GLY A 200 -0.05 14.78 -6.64
N PRO A 201 0.85 15.06 -7.60
CA PRO A 201 1.42 16.40 -7.76
C PRO A 201 0.37 17.49 -7.97
N GLN A 202 -0.63 17.24 -8.82
CA GLN A 202 -1.69 18.22 -9.08
C GLN A 202 -2.60 18.41 -7.86
N ALA A 203 -2.97 17.31 -7.17
CA ALA A 203 -3.77 17.38 -5.96
C ALA A 203 -3.05 18.14 -4.85
N TRP A 204 -1.76 17.88 -4.69
CA TRP A 204 -0.92 18.56 -3.72
C TRP A 204 -0.84 20.06 -3.98
N GLU A 205 -0.66 20.46 -5.24
CA GLU A 205 -0.61 21.87 -5.61
C GLU A 205 -1.94 22.58 -5.37
N PHE A 206 -3.06 21.96 -5.76
CA PHE A 206 -4.39 22.46 -5.47
C PHE A 206 -4.60 22.74 -3.98
N PHE A 207 -4.19 21.80 -3.11
CA PHE A 207 -4.31 22.01 -1.66
C PHE A 207 -3.38 23.10 -1.15
N ARG A 208 -2.20 23.28 -1.74
CA ARG A 208 -1.29 24.37 -1.39
C ARG A 208 -1.82 25.73 -1.78
N GLU A 209 -2.33 25.88 -2.99
CA GLU A 209 -2.99 27.11 -3.45
C GLU A 209 -4.19 27.46 -2.58
N ALA A 210 -5.01 26.45 -2.24
CA ALA A 210 -6.16 26.63 -1.36
C ALA A 210 -5.75 27.03 0.08
N ALA A 211 -4.65 26.49 0.60
CA ALA A 211 -4.20 26.74 1.97
C ALA A 211 -3.40 28.04 2.13
N LEU A 212 -2.56 28.38 1.15
CA LEU A 212 -1.69 29.56 1.17
C LEU A 212 -2.36 30.80 0.58
N GLY A 213 -3.49 30.63 -0.11
CA GLY A 213 -4.00 31.64 -1.03
C GLY A 213 -3.12 31.74 -2.29
N GLY A 214 -3.59 32.46 -3.32
CA GLY A 214 -2.72 32.76 -4.46
C GLY A 214 -1.48 33.52 -4.02
N LEU A 215 -0.29 33.13 -4.52
CA LEU A 215 0.95 33.89 -4.28
C LEU A 215 0.75 35.35 -4.73
N PRO A 216 1.37 36.33 -4.04
CA PRO A 216 1.37 37.70 -4.53
C PRO A 216 1.96 37.75 -5.96
N PRO A 217 1.40 38.57 -6.87
CA PRO A 217 1.81 38.65 -8.28
C PRO A 217 3.32 38.84 -8.51
N SER A 218 4.01 39.41 -7.52
CA SER A 218 5.46 39.63 -7.51
C SER A 218 6.30 38.34 -7.52
N LEU A 219 5.73 37.19 -7.14
CA LEU A 219 6.39 35.87 -7.19
C LEU A 219 5.93 35.04 -8.39
N THR A 220 5.03 35.58 -9.23
CA THR A 220 4.42 34.92 -10.39
C THR A 220 4.97 35.46 -11.72
N ILE A 221 5.92 36.40 -11.68
CA ILE A 221 6.54 36.98 -12.88
C ILE A 221 7.44 35.94 -13.53
N LEU A 222 6.93 35.28 -14.56
CA LEU A 222 7.75 34.58 -15.53
C LEU A 222 8.64 35.62 -16.24
N PRO A 223 9.92 35.33 -16.52
CA PRO A 223 10.58 35.99 -17.64
C PRO A 223 9.69 35.76 -18.85
N GLY A 224 9.22 36.84 -19.48
CA GLY A 224 8.45 36.73 -20.73
C GLY A 224 9.20 35.83 -21.72
N PRO A 225 8.48 35.24 -22.70
CA PRO A 225 9.12 34.45 -23.75
C PRO A 225 10.32 35.25 -24.24
N LYS A 226 11.52 34.65 -24.21
CA LYS A 226 12.68 35.26 -24.87
C LYS A 226 12.26 35.47 -26.30
N ASP A 227 11.95 36.70 -26.67
CA ASP A 227 11.79 37.10 -28.05
C ASP A 227 13.08 36.68 -28.75
N THR A 228 13.02 35.56 -29.46
CA THR A 228 14.05 35.10 -30.38
C THR A 228 14.03 35.90 -31.68
N SER A 229 13.39 37.08 -31.68
CA SER A 229 13.57 38.09 -32.71
C SER A 229 14.81 38.95 -32.41
N GLU A 230 15.97 38.31 -32.26
CA GLU A 230 17.21 38.97 -32.67
C GLU A 230 17.22 38.92 -34.20
N GLN A 231 16.76 40.04 -34.74
CA GLN A 231 16.78 40.45 -36.12
C GLN A 231 18.17 40.23 -36.74
N PRO A 232 18.26 39.71 -37.98
CA PRO A 232 19.54 39.62 -38.68
C PRO A 232 19.93 41.02 -39.14
N ASP A 233 20.85 41.66 -38.43
CA ASP A 233 21.51 42.87 -38.93
C ASP A 233 22.51 42.47 -40.03
N SER A 234 22.18 42.91 -41.23
CA SER A 234 22.98 42.87 -42.45
C SER A 234 24.28 43.68 -42.31
N ALA A 235 25.41 43.05 -42.67
CA ALA A 235 26.51 43.66 -43.43
C ALA A 235 27.38 42.56 -44.05
#